data_AF-B2U0M0-F1
#
_entry.id   AF-B2U0M0-F1
#
_cell.length_a   1.000
_cell.length_b   1.000
_cell.length_c   1.000
_cell.angle_alpha   90.00
_cell.angle_beta   90.00
_cell.angle_gamma   90.00
#
_symmetry.space_group_name_H-M   'P 1'
#
loop_
_entity.id
_entity.type
_entity.pdbx_description
1 polymer ?
#
loop_
_entity_poly.entity_id
_entity_poly.type
_entity_poly.pdbx_seq_one_letter_code
_entity_poly.pdbx_strand_id
1 'polypeptide(L)' 'MPLHPAWLTDEDIIDYELTSRNEPFKGTIVSRKSVAALITDIIDKPEKHIGENIGINQPVTDGDKPLFM' A
#
# COMPACT_ATOMS: atom_id res chain seq x y z
N MET A 1 12.48 -3.77 7.00
CA MET A 1 11.28 -2.91 7.02
C MET A 1 10.06 -3.79 6.80
N PRO A 2 9.09 -3.82 7.73
CA PRO A 2 7.80 -4.45 7.48
C PRO A 2 6.94 -3.55 6.58
N LEU A 3 6.33 -4.15 5.55
CA LEU A 3 5.41 -3.49 4.62
C LEU A 3 4.06 -4.20 4.73
N HIS A 4 3.01 -3.44 5.01
CA HIS A 4 1.68 -3.97 5.28
C HIS A 4 0.71 -3.57 4.17
N PRO A 5 0.51 -4.41 3.13
CA PRO A 5 -0.45 -4.10 2.09
C PRO A 5 -1.89 -4.32 2.57
N ALA A 6 -2.78 -3.48 2.06
CA ALA A 6 -4.23 -3.72 2.05
C ALA A 6 -4.57 -4.93 1.15
N TRP A 7 -5.86 -5.17 0.87
CA TRP A 7 -6.27 -6.30 0.05
C TRP A 7 -5.72 -6.22 -1.37
N LEU A 8 -4.94 -7.23 -1.77
CA LEU A 8 -4.25 -7.23 -3.05
C LEU A 8 -5.22 -7.47 -4.22
N THR A 9 -5.15 -6.61 -5.23
CA THR A 9 -5.82 -6.79 -6.53
C THR A 9 -4.80 -6.95 -7.65
N ASP A 10 -5.21 -7.61 -8.74
CA ASP A 10 -4.42 -7.77 -9.97
C ASP A 10 -4.71 -6.67 -11.00
N GLU A 11 -5.22 -5.51 -10.57
CA GLU A 11 -5.48 -4.38 -11.46
C GLU A 11 -4.17 -3.77 -11.97
N ASP A 12 -4.13 -3.41 -13.26
CA ASP A 12 -2.95 -2.85 -13.91
C ASP A 12 -2.78 -1.33 -13.63
N ILE A 13 -3.03 -0.91 -12.40
CA ILE A 13 -3.07 0.48 -11.96
C ILE A 13 -1.94 0.71 -10.95
N ILE A 14 -1.25 1.83 -11.05
CA ILE A 14 -0.30 2.29 -10.02
C ILE A 14 -0.96 3.47 -9.32
N ASP A 15 -1.65 3.16 -8.25
CA ASP A 15 -2.27 4.13 -7.35
C ASP A 15 -2.17 3.63 -5.92
N TYR A 16 -1.47 4.37 -5.07
CA TYR A 16 -1.26 4.03 -3.67
C TYR A 16 -0.99 5.26 -2.80
N GLU A 17 -1.40 5.14 -1.55
CA GLU A 17 -1.10 6.03 -0.44
C GLU A 17 -0.35 5.23 0.63
N LEU A 18 0.56 5.91 1.33
CA LEU A 18 1.32 5.34 2.44
C LEU A 18 0.69 5.80 3.76
N THR A 19 0.49 4.87 4.68
CA THR A 19 0.03 5.15 6.04
C THR A 19 1.10 4.77 7.05
N SER A 20 1.20 5.54 8.12
CA SER A 20 2.09 5.21 9.23
C SER A 20 1.49 4.11 10.11
N ARG A 21 2.32 3.40 10.88
CA ARG A 21 1.87 2.37 11.84
C ARG A 21 0.69 2.76 12.73
N ASN A 22 0.59 4.03 13.11
CA ASN A 22 -0.45 4.54 14.00
C ASN A 22 -1.68 5.09 13.25
N GLU A 23 -1.68 5.04 11.93
CA GLU A 23 -2.79 5.50 11.10
C GLU A 23 -3.61 4.31 10.60
N PRO A 24 -4.95 4.39 10.67
CA PRO A 24 -5.81 3.39 10.04
C PRO A 24 -5.61 3.44 8.52
N PHE A 25 -5.74 2.28 7.87
CA PHE A 25 -5.82 2.22 6.42
C PHE A 25 -7.01 3.05 5.92
N LYS A 26 -6.75 3.93 4.95
CA LYS A 26 -7.77 4.76 4.27
C LYS A 26 -8.32 4.11 3.00
N GLY A 27 -8.04 2.83 2.84
CA GLY A 27 -8.33 2.10 1.62
C GLY A 27 -8.30 0.61 1.90
N THR A 28 -9.31 -0.08 1.38
CA THR A 28 -9.50 -1.49 1.65
C THR A 28 -8.70 -2.36 0.69
N ILE A 29 -8.38 -1.86 -0.51
CA ILE A 29 -7.67 -2.59 -1.57
C ILE A 29 -6.37 -1.87 -2.00
N VAL A 30 -5.47 -2.60 -2.63
CA VAL A 30 -4.27 -2.08 -3.29
C VAL A 30 -3.85 -3.02 -4.42
N SER A 31 -3.43 -2.48 -5.56
CA SER A 31 -2.94 -3.32 -6.65
C SER A 31 -1.54 -3.89 -6.36
N ARG A 32 -1.23 -5.08 -6.88
CA ARG A 32 0.13 -5.63 -6.82
C ARG A 32 1.15 -4.76 -7.54
N LYS A 33 0.72 -4.05 -8.60
CA LYS A 33 1.57 -3.14 -9.36
C LYS A 33 1.98 -1.92 -8.54
N SER A 34 1.07 -1.38 -7.74
CA SER A 34 1.36 -0.32 -6.77
C SER A 34 2.39 -0.76 -5.72
N VAL A 35 2.25 -1.97 -5.18
CA VAL A 35 3.24 -2.52 -4.22
C VAL A 35 4.61 -2.67 -4.89
N ALA A 36 4.67 -3.17 -6.12
CA ALA A 36 5.92 -3.31 -6.87
C ALA A 36 6.58 -1.96 -7.17
N ALA A 37 5.79 -0.93 -7.49
CA ALA A 37 6.29 0.43 -7.69
C ALA A 37 6.94 0.97 -6.41
N LEU A 38 6.27 0.83 -5.26
CA LEU A 38 6.83 1.23 -3.96
C LEU A 38 8.14 0.51 -3.63
N ILE A 39 8.19 -0.82 -3.84
CA ILE A 39 9.42 -1.60 -3.63
C ILE A 39 10.54 -1.10 -4.55
N THR A 40 10.24 -0.79 -5.81
CA THR A 40 11.23 -0.28 -6.77
C THR A 40 11.76 1.09 -6.34
N ASP A 41 10.88 1.99 -5.86
CA ASP A 41 11.26 3.29 -5.33
C ASP A 41 12.16 3.18 -4.09
N ILE A 42 11.91 2.20 -3.22
CA ILE A 42 12.77 1.92 -2.05
C ILE A 42 14.11 1.34 -2.49
N ILE A 43 14.15 0.48 -3.52
CA ILE A 43 15.40 -0.04 -4.06
C ILE A 43 16.23 1.09 -4.67
N ASP A 44 15.61 2.02 -5.39
CA ASP A 44 16.27 3.20 -5.95
C ASP A 44 16.77 4.16 -4.85
N LYS A 45 16.02 4.27 -3.75
CA LYS A 45 16.32 5.14 -2.61
C LYS A 45 16.30 4.38 -1.29
N PRO A 46 17.33 3.56 -0.99
CA PRO A 46 17.34 2.66 0.16
C PRO A 46 17.38 3.38 1.51
N GLU A 47 17.75 4.66 1.51
CA GLU A 47 17.74 5.54 2.69
C GLU A 47 16.34 5.96 3.14
N LYS A 48 15.33 5.83 2.26
CA LYS A 48 13.95 6.15 2.61
C LYS A 48 13.32 5.00 3.39
N HIS A 49 12.51 5.36 4.39
CA HIS A 49 11.66 4.44 5.14
C HIS A 49 12.40 3.42 6.04
N ILE A 50 13.70 3.60 6.29
CA ILE A 50 14.46 2.76 7.21
C ILE A 50 13.89 2.87 8.63
N GLY A 51 13.45 1.73 9.18
CA GLY A 51 12.91 1.66 10.54
C GLY A 51 11.43 2.06 10.65
N GLU A 52 10.81 2.45 9.55
CA GLU A 52 9.38 2.75 9.50
C GLU A 52 8.57 1.47 9.25
N ASN A 53 7.34 1.46 9.75
CA ASN A 53 6.35 0.45 9.40
C ASN A 53 5.27 1.16 8.59
N ILE A 54 5.15 0.77 7.32
CA ILE A 54 4.39 1.49 6.31
C ILE A 54 3.27 0.59 5.82
N GLY A 55 2.05 1.09 5.98
CA GLY A 55 0.88 0.56 5.31
C GLY A 55 0.81 1.08 3.87
N ILE A 56 0.36 0.24 2.93
CA ILE A 56 0.08 0.64 1.56
C ILE A 56 -1.37 0.31 1.21
N ASN A 57 -2.14 1.31 0.79
CA ASN A 57 -3.52 1.17 0.33
C ASN A 57 -3.78 2.06 -0.90
N GLN A 58 -4.77 1.73 -1.71
CA GLN A 58 -5.21 2.62 -2.80
C GLN A 58 -6.09 3.74 -2.23
N PRO A 59 -5.87 5.02 -2.62
CA PRO A 59 -6.66 6.13 -2.11
C PRO A 59 -8.12 6.03 -2.58
N VAL A 60 -9.05 6.58 -1.79
CA VAL A 60 -10.50 6.63 -2.11
C VAL A 60 -11.13 5.23 -2.29
N THR A 61 -10.51 4.19 -1.71
CA THR A 61 -11.10 2.84 -1.64
C THR A 61 -11.59 2.50 -0.23
N ASP A 62 -11.90 3.54 0.56
CA ASP A 62 -12.62 3.49 1.84
C ASP A 62 -14.05 2.97 1.61
N GLY A 63 -14.13 1.69 1.26
CA GLY A 63 -15.35 0.92 1.11
C GLY A 63 -15.44 -0.06 2.27
N ASP A 64 -16.62 -0.13 2.88
CA ASP A 64 -16.97 -0.87 4.11
C ASP A 64 -16.41 -2.30 4.19
N LYS A 65 -16.16 -2.96 3.05
CA LYS A 65 -15.60 -4.32 2.93
C LYS A 65 -14.83 -4.49 1.61
N PRO A 66 -13.82 -5.37 1.55
CA PRO A 66 -13.35 -5.91 0.28
C PRO A 66 -14.55 -6.61 -0.36
N LEU A 67 -14.76 -6.44 -1.66
CA LEU A 67 -15.84 -7.06 -2.43
C LEU A 67 -15.65 -8.58 -2.54
N PHE A 68 -15.70 -9.30 -1.43
CA PHE A 68 -15.83 -10.75 -1.39
C PHE A 68 -16.79 -11.13 -0.27
N MET A 69 -17.91 -11.73 -0.68
CA MET A 69 -18.83 -12.46 0.18
C MET A 69 -18.32 -13.89 0.35
#